data_AF-A0A3R6T2D8-F1
#
_entry.id   AF-A0A3R6T2D8-F1
#
_cell.length_a   1.000
_cell.length_b   1.000
_cell.length_c   1.000
_cell.angle_alpha   90.00
_cell.angle_beta   90.00
_cell.angle_gamma   90.00
#
_symmetry.space_group_name_H-M   'P 1'
#
loop_
_entity.id
_entity.type
_entity.pdbx_description
1 polymer ?
#
loop_
_entity_poly.entity_id
_entity_poly.type
_entity_poly.pdbx_seq_one_letter_code
_entity_poly.pdbx_strand_id
1 'polypeptide(L)' 'MNTSYPITDKVEFLIACVSEFAKAHSLKKKQAFNYIERYKGLEFITNHYGVEHTFSFRDVVKHITDFCHRQGGALVL' A
#
# COMPACT_ATOMS: atom_id res chain seq x y z
N MET A 1 -20.12 -9.33 -5.26
CA MET A 1 -19.33 -9.97 -6.34
C MET A 1 -18.16 -10.68 -5.70
N ASN A 2 -18.06 -12.01 -5.83
CA ASN A 2 -16.88 -12.77 -5.41
C ASN A 2 -15.86 -12.76 -6.54
N THR A 3 -15.07 -11.69 -6.62
CA THR A 3 -13.94 -11.61 -7.56
C THR A 3 -12.76 -12.34 -6.93
N SER A 4 -12.58 -13.61 -7.27
CA SER A 4 -11.38 -14.37 -6.90
C SER A 4 -10.22 -13.93 -7.80
N TYR A 5 -9.51 -12.87 -7.41
CA TYR A 5 -8.31 -12.42 -8.10
C TYR A 5 -7.15 -13.42 -7.90
N PRO A 6 -6.31 -13.66 -8.93
CA PRO A 6 -5.09 -14.45 -8.78
C PRO A 6 -4.19 -13.91 -7.66
N ILE A 7 -3.52 -14.81 -6.94
CA ILE A 7 -2.57 -14.42 -5.88
C ILE A 7 -1.41 -13.62 -6.47
N THR A 8 -0.98 -13.97 -7.69
CA THR A 8 0.09 -13.27 -8.42
C THR A 8 -0.21 -11.79 -8.57
N ASP A 9 -1.42 -11.44 -8.98
CA ASP A 9 -1.80 -10.05 -9.25
C ASP A 9 -1.80 -9.20 -7.97
N LYS A 10 -2.20 -9.81 -6.84
CA LYS A 10 -2.14 -9.17 -5.51
C LYS A 10 -0.69 -8.94 -5.07
N VAL A 11 0.19 -9.91 -5.31
CA VAL A 11 1.62 -9.81 -4.97
C VAL A 11 2.30 -8.73 -5.82
N GLU A 12 2.05 -8.70 -7.12
CA GLU A 12 2.59 -7.68 -8.03
C GLU A 12 2.11 -6.29 -7.66
N PHE A 13 0.82 -6.14 -7.35
CA PHE A 13 0.26 -4.87 -6.90
C PHE A 13 0.85 -4.41 -5.56
N LEU A 14 1.07 -5.33 -4.60
CA LEU A 14 1.75 -5.01 -3.35
C LEU A 14 3.17 -4.50 -3.58
N ILE A 15 3.94 -5.18 -4.45
CA ILE A 15 5.31 -4.76 -4.79
C ILE A 15 5.32 -3.38 -5.45
N ALA A 16 4.34 -3.10 -6.32
CA ALA A 16 4.15 -1.79 -6.94
C ALA A 16 3.79 -0.72 -5.90
N CYS A 17 2.84 -0.99 -5.00
CA CYS A 17 2.46 -0.09 -3.91
C CYS A 17 3.65 0.28 -3.02
N VAL A 18 4.46 -0.71 -2.61
CA VAL A 18 5.67 -0.46 -1.82
C VAL A 18 6.68 0.40 -2.58
N SER A 19 6.83 0.18 -3.89
CA SER A 19 7.74 0.96 -4.72
C SER A 19 7.27 2.41 -4.90
N GLU A 20 5.98 2.64 -5.12
CA GLU A 20 5.41 3.98 -5.27
C GLU A 20 5.36 4.74 -3.94
N PHE A 21 5.03 4.05 -2.83
CA PHE A 21 5.10 4.62 -1.49
C PHE A 21 6.53 5.06 -1.14
N ALA A 22 7.52 4.25 -1.50
CA ALA A 22 8.93 4.60 -1.32
C ALA A 22 9.31 5.88 -2.07
N LYS A 23 8.86 6.02 -3.33
CA LYS A 23 9.10 7.24 -4.12
C LYS A 23 8.41 8.46 -3.51
N ALA A 24 7.13 8.34 -3.17
CA ALA A 24 6.34 9.44 -2.64
C ALA A 24 6.91 10.01 -1.34
N HIS A 25 7.37 9.14 -0.44
CA HIS A 25 7.93 9.55 0.85
C HIS A 25 9.46 9.64 0.89
N SER A 26 10.14 9.59 -0.27
CA SER A 26 11.61 9.64 -0.36
C SER A 26 12.33 8.60 0.50
N LEU A 27 11.79 7.38 0.57
CA LEU A 27 12.32 6.25 1.33
C LEU A 27 13.02 5.23 0.43
N LYS A 28 13.94 4.45 1.01
CA LYS A 28 14.37 3.20 0.37
C LYS A 28 13.22 2.19 0.42
N LYS A 29 13.09 1.32 -0.58
CA LYS A 29 12.04 0.28 -0.65
C LYS A 29 11.92 -0.56 0.64
N LYS A 30 13.04 -0.91 1.28
CA LYS A 30 13.06 -1.62 2.57
C LYS A 30 12.45 -0.79 3.72
N GLN A 31 12.72 0.52 3.77
CA GLN A 31 12.14 1.40 4.78
C GLN A 31 10.63 1.55 4.56
N ALA A 32 10.21 1.71 3.31
CA ALA A 32 8.80 1.75 2.94
C ALA A 32 8.08 0.45 3.33
N PHE A 33 8.61 -0.72 2.95
CA PHE A 33 8.05 -2.01 3.33
C PHE A 33 7.91 -2.14 4.85
N ASN A 34 9.00 -1.90 5.60
CA ASN A 34 8.98 -2.01 7.06
C ASN A 34 7.99 -1.04 7.71
N TYR A 35 7.82 0.17 7.17
CA TYR A 35 6.84 1.13 7.66
C TYR A 35 5.40 0.64 7.40
N ILE A 36 5.11 0.26 6.17
CA ILE A 36 3.79 -0.25 5.76
C ILE A 36 3.43 -1.48 6.59
N GLU A 37 4.35 -2.43 6.77
CA GLU A 37 4.16 -3.62 7.61
C GLU A 37 3.88 -3.25 9.07
N ARG A 38 4.73 -2.40 9.67
CA ARG A 38 4.60 -1.96 11.08
C ARG A 38 3.22 -1.36 11.38
N TYR A 39 2.66 -0.63 10.43
CA TYR A 39 1.38 0.06 10.59
C TYR A 39 0.23 -0.62 9.83
N LYS A 40 0.31 -1.95 9.65
CA LYS A 40 -0.75 -2.82 9.08
C LYS A 40 -1.17 -2.49 7.63
N GLY A 41 -0.40 -1.70 6.91
CA GLY A 41 -0.70 -1.31 5.54
C GLY A 41 -0.64 -2.47 4.54
N LEU A 42 0.09 -3.55 4.82
CA LEU A 42 0.09 -4.75 3.95
C LEU A 42 -1.27 -5.46 3.98
N GLU A 43 -1.90 -5.55 5.15
CA GLU A 43 -3.26 -6.09 5.31
C GLU A 43 -4.27 -5.20 4.58
N PHE A 44 -4.11 -3.88 4.67
CA PHE A 44 -4.94 -2.93 3.92
C PHE A 44 -4.82 -3.17 2.40
N ILE A 45 -3.61 -3.19 1.85
CA ILE A 45 -3.37 -3.38 0.40
C ILE A 45 -3.98 -4.71 -0.08
N THR A 46 -3.80 -5.80 0.69
CA THR A 46 -4.25 -7.14 0.28
C THR A 46 -5.75 -7.34 0.41
N ASN A 47 -6.38 -6.82 1.47
CA ASN A 47 -7.82 -6.91 1.70
C ASN A 47 -8.63 -5.99 0.78
N HIS A 48 -8.06 -4.85 0.38
CA HIS A 48 -8.73 -3.86 -0.46
C HIS A 48 -8.29 -3.89 -1.93
N TYR A 49 -7.48 -4.89 -2.35
CA TYR A 49 -7.00 -5.04 -3.72
C TYR A 49 -8.11 -4.84 -4.77
N GLY A 50 -9.27 -5.47 -4.61
CA GLY A 50 -10.36 -5.43 -5.59
C GLY A 50 -10.94 -4.04 -5.87
N VAL A 51 -10.60 -3.06 -5.05
CA VAL A 51 -10.98 -1.65 -5.21
C VAL A 51 -9.72 -0.81 -5.50
N GLU A 52 -8.68 -0.92 -4.67
CA GLU A 52 -7.46 -0.10 -4.77
C GLU A 52 -6.75 -0.24 -6.13
N HIS A 53 -6.77 -1.42 -6.77
CA HIS A 53 -6.11 -1.61 -8.07
C HIS A 53 -6.75 -0.80 -9.23
N THR A 54 -7.95 -0.25 -9.01
CA THR A 54 -8.65 0.59 -10.00
C THR A 54 -8.31 2.08 -9.88
N PHE A 55 -7.63 2.48 -8.79
CA PHE A 55 -7.22 3.86 -8.55
C PHE A 55 -5.83 4.15 -9.11
N SER A 56 -5.50 5.44 -9.25
CA SER A 56 -4.14 5.86 -9.57
C SER A 56 -3.20 5.53 -8.41
N PHE A 57 -1.92 5.24 -8.69
CA PHE A 57 -0.94 5.00 -7.63
C PHE A 57 -0.78 6.18 -6.66
N ARG A 58 -0.98 7.42 -7.13
CA ARG A 58 -0.97 8.60 -6.25
C ARG A 58 -2.05 8.51 -5.18
N ASP A 59 -3.27 8.11 -5.58
CA ASP A 59 -4.40 8.01 -4.65
C ASP A 59 -4.23 6.79 -3.74
N VAL A 60 -3.79 5.64 -4.27
CA VAL A 60 -3.49 4.44 -3.47
C VAL A 60 -2.42 4.73 -2.41
N VAL A 61 -1.33 5.43 -2.78
CA VAL A 61 -0.30 5.85 -1.81
C VAL A 61 -0.91 6.73 -0.73
N LYS A 62 -1.73 7.73 -1.10
CA LYS A 62 -2.43 8.57 -0.12
C LYS A 62 -3.30 7.72 0.82
N HIS A 63 -4.05 6.75 0.31
CA HIS A 63 -4.88 5.87 1.13
C HIS A 63 -4.04 5.02 2.09
N ILE A 64 -2.91 4.48 1.63
CA ILE A 64 -1.96 3.73 2.47
C ILE A 64 -1.39 4.66 3.56
N THR A 65 -1.00 5.88 3.22
CA THR A 65 -0.46 6.86 4.18
C THR A 65 -1.50 7.22 5.24
N ASP A 66 -2.71 7.59 4.82
CA ASP A 66 -3.83 7.93 5.71
C ASP A 66 -4.21 6.73 6.59
N PHE A 67 -4.21 5.52 6.05
CA PHE A 67 -4.46 4.30 6.82
C PHE A 67 -3.36 4.07 7.87
N CYS A 68 -2.08 4.13 7.47
CA CYS A 68 -0.95 3.97 8.38
C CYS A 68 -0.96 5.01 9.50
N HIS A 69 -1.37 6.26 9.22
CA HIS A 69 -1.55 7.30 10.24
C HIS A 69 -2.61 6.95 11.27
N ARG A 70 -3.76 6.42 10.83
CA ARG A 70 -4.80 5.93 11.75
C ARG A 70 -4.31 4.77 12.63
N GLN A 71 -3.26 4.07 12.23
CA GLN A 71 -2.59 3.02 13.02
C GLN A 71 -1.39 3.53 13.84
N GLY A 72 -1.17 4.85 13.91
CA GLY A 72 -0.09 5.47 14.70
C GLY A 72 1.20 5.80 13.92
N GLY A 73 1.18 5.67 12.60
CA GLY A 73 2.27 6.12 11.74
C GLY A 73 2.35 7.65 11.63
N ALA A 74 3.53 8.20 11.31
CA ALA A 74 3.76 9.65 11.30
C ALA A 74 4.46 10.20 10.03
N LEU A 75 4.45 9.49 8.91
CA LEU A 75 5.09 9.96 7.67
C LEU A 75 4.22 11.00 6.96
N VAL A 76 4.72 12.22 6.77
CA VAL A 76 4.03 13.21 5.93
C VAL A 76 4.29 12.94 4.44
N LEU A 77 3.31 13.27 3.60
CA LEU A 77 3.44 13.29 2.13
C LEU A 77 4.36 14.42 1.68
#